data_AF-A0A732IRD3-F1
#
_entry.id   AF-A0A732IRD3-F1
#
_cell.length_a   1.000
_cell.length_b   1.000
_cell.length_c   1.000
_cell.angle_alpha   90.00
_cell.angle_beta   90.00
_cell.angle_gamma   90.00
#
_symmetry.space_group_name_H-M   'P 1'
#
loop_
_entity.id
_entity.type
_entity.pdbx_description
1 polymer ?
#
loop_
_entity_poly.entity_id
_entity_poly.type
_entity_poly.pdbx_seq_one_letter_code
_entity_poly.pdbx_strand_id
1 'polypeptide(L)' 'MMKTLSPTVITLPWRPDAAEHYFAPVNHLPWAMLLHSGDAIHPYNRFDILVADPVTTLTTRA' A
#
# COMPACT_ATOMS: atom_id res chain seq x y z
N MET A 1 5.34 -26.18 7.30
CA MET A 1 5.98 -25.32 8.33
C MET A 1 5.49 -23.90 8.13
N MET A 2 4.90 -23.27 9.14
CA MET A 2 4.53 -21.84 9.09
C MET A 2 5.78 -20.98 9.27
N LYS A 3 5.98 -19.97 8.42
CA LYS A 3 7.05 -18.99 8.57
C LYS A 3 6.54 -17.88 9.49
N THR A 4 7.16 -17.73 10.66
CA THR A 4 6.72 -16.78 11.71
C THR A 4 7.63 -15.55 11.84
N LEU A 5 8.61 -15.40 10.95
CA LEU A 5 9.52 -14.27 10.96
C LEU A 5 8.77 -12.99 10.57
N SER A 6 8.98 -11.92 11.35
CA SER A 6 8.53 -10.58 10.97
C SER A 6 9.17 -10.14 9.65
N PRO A 7 8.48 -9.32 8.84
CA PRO A 7 9.05 -8.79 7.61
C PRO A 7 10.23 -7.86 7.93
N THR A 8 11.18 -7.77 6.98
CA THR A 8 12.22 -6.73 7.03
C THR A 8 11.57 -5.37 6.82
N VAL A 9 11.91 -4.39 7.68
CA VAL A 9 11.36 -3.04 7.62
C VAL A 9 12.47 -2.06 7.29
N ILE A 10 12.21 -1.19 6.32
CA ILE A 10 13.08 -0.07 5.94
C ILE A 10 12.24 1.21 6.07
N THR A 11 12.71 2.16 6.88
CA THR A 11 12.06 3.47 7.01
C THR A 11 12.51 4.38 5.87
N LEU A 12 11.54 4.97 5.17
CA LEU A 12 11.79 5.99 4.15
C LEU A 12 11.69 7.40 4.76
N PRO A 13 12.29 8.43 4.13
CA PRO A 13 12.16 9.81 4.59
C PRO A 13 10.69 10.22 4.72
N TRP A 14 10.36 10.90 5.84
CA TRP A 14 9.00 11.39 6.07
C TRP A 14 8.62 12.47 5.07
N ARG A 15 7.38 12.38 4.57
CA ARG A 15 6.72 13.40 3.74
C ARG A 15 5.22 13.36 3.99
N PRO A 16 4.53 14.51 3.98
CA PRO A 16 3.07 14.53 4.11
C PRO A 16 2.37 13.90 2.90
N ASP A 17 2.97 13.96 1.71
CA ASP A 17 2.43 13.44 0.44
C ASP A 17 2.93 12.03 0.10
N ALA A 18 3.48 11.29 1.07
CA ALA A 18 4.23 10.05 0.78
C ALA A 18 3.40 9.01 0.01
N ALA A 19 2.12 8.85 0.36
CA ALA A 19 1.22 7.89 -0.30
C ALA A 19 1.10 8.17 -1.80
N GLU A 20 0.78 9.40 -2.17
CA GLU A 20 0.63 9.84 -3.57
C GLU A 20 1.97 9.85 -4.29
N HIS A 21 3.02 10.33 -3.63
CA HIS A 21 4.37 10.41 -4.18
C HIS A 21 4.88 9.02 -4.63
N TYR A 22 4.74 8.01 -3.77
CA TYR A 22 5.19 6.65 -4.09
C TYR A 22 4.21 5.87 -4.98
N PHE A 23 2.93 6.24 -5.00
CA PHE A 23 1.94 5.60 -5.87
C PHE A 23 1.99 6.13 -7.32
N ALA A 24 2.27 7.42 -7.51
CA ALA A 24 2.33 8.06 -8.82
C ALA A 24 3.13 7.27 -9.89
N PRO A 25 4.36 6.76 -9.62
CA PRO A 25 5.10 6.01 -10.62
C PRO A 25 4.52 4.63 -10.96
N VAL A 26 3.67 4.05 -10.11
CA VAL A 26 3.16 2.66 -10.26
C VAL A 26 1.66 2.58 -10.51
N ASN A 27 0.94 3.70 -10.47
CA ASN A 27 -0.53 3.74 -10.56
C ASN A 27 -1.12 3.11 -11.83
N HIS A 28 -0.32 3.03 -12.90
CA HIS A 28 -0.71 2.49 -14.20
C HIS A 28 -0.50 0.96 -14.27
N LEU A 29 0.21 0.38 -13.31
CA LEU A 29 0.46 -1.05 -13.29
C LEU A 29 -0.81 -1.81 -12.88
N PRO A 30 -1.13 -2.94 -13.52
CA PRO A 30 -2.21 -3.81 -13.05
C PRO A 30 -2.00 -4.17 -11.58
N TRP A 31 -3.08 -4.12 -10.80
CA TRP A 31 -3.08 -4.46 -9.37
C TRP A 31 -2.26 -3.53 -8.47
N ALA A 32 -1.80 -2.37 -8.96
CA ALA A 32 -1.38 -1.30 -8.08
C ALA A 32 -2.60 -0.77 -7.32
N MET A 33 -2.56 -0.82 -6.00
CA MET A 33 -3.66 -0.41 -5.13
C MET A 33 -3.17 0.57 -4.08
N LEU A 34 -3.95 1.61 -3.86
CA LEU A 34 -3.75 2.58 -2.80
C LEU A 34 -5.03 2.67 -1.95
N LEU A 35 -4.89 2.42 -0.65
CA LEU A 35 -5.87 2.77 0.36
C LEU A 35 -5.39 4.07 1.02
N HIS A 36 -6.07 5.18 0.72
CA HIS A 36 -5.70 6.50 1.21
C HIS A 36 -6.70 7.00 2.25
N SER A 37 -6.19 7.55 3.35
CA SER A 37 -6.96 8.10 4.46
C SER A 37 -7.54 9.50 4.20
N GLY A 38 -7.20 10.12 3.06
CA GLY A 38 -7.83 11.34 2.56
C GLY A 38 -7.59 12.58 3.44
N ASP A 39 -6.45 12.64 4.13
CA ASP A 39 -6.06 13.72 5.05
C ASP A 39 -7.11 14.11 6.11
N ALA A 40 -8.04 13.20 6.39
CA ALA A 40 -9.12 13.46 7.30
C ALA A 40 -8.63 13.33 8.75
N ILE A 41 -8.87 14.38 9.56
CA ILE A 41 -8.52 14.40 10.98
C ILE A 41 -9.53 13.53 11.74
N HIS A 42 -9.30 12.22 11.73
CA HIS A 42 -10.11 11.23 12.42
C HIS A 42 -9.23 10.06 12.92
N PRO A 43 -9.46 9.50 14.12
CA PRO A 43 -8.64 8.40 14.64
C PRO A 43 -8.58 7.15 13.74
N TYR A 44 -9.56 6.98 12.85
CA TYR A 44 -9.63 5.86 11.90
C TYR A 44 -8.99 6.14 10.53
N ASN A 45 -8.47 7.35 10.30
CA ASN A 45 -7.86 7.78 9.03
C ASN A 45 -6.35 8.01 9.20
N ARG A 46 -5.68 7.09 9.92
CA ARG A 46 -4.29 7.27 10.37
C ARG A 46 -3.26 6.81 9.34
N PHE A 47 -3.61 5.87 8.47
CA PHE A 47 -2.65 5.15 7.64
C PHE A 47 -3.03 5.14 6.17
N ASP A 48 -2.03 5.33 5.34
CA ASP A 48 -2.09 5.01 3.93
C ASP A 48 -1.36 3.70 3.68
N ILE A 49 -1.93 2.85 2.82
CA ILE A 49 -1.36 1.55 2.47
C ILE A 49 -1.28 1.46 0.94
N LEU A 50 -0.07 1.23 0.44
CA LEU A 50 0.23 1.03 -0.97
C LEU A 50 0.72 -0.40 -1.18
N VAL A 51 0.15 -1.08 -2.18
CA VAL A 51 0.67 -2.38 -2.67
C VAL A 51 0.75 -2.38 -4.19
N ALA A 52 1.70 -3.13 -4.72
CA ALA A 52 1.87 -3.44 -6.14
C ALA A 52 2.62 -4.78 -6.27
N ASP A 53 2.74 -5.31 -7.49
CA ASP A 53 3.46 -6.56 -7.78
C ASP A 53 2.97 -7.78 -6.96
N PRO A 54 1.70 -8.20 -7.15
CA PRO A 54 1.15 -9.31 -6.38
C PRO A 54 1.82 -10.64 -6.73
N VAL A 55 2.20 -11.42 -5.71
CA VAL A 55 2.70 -12.80 -5.88
C VAL A 55 1.61 -13.72 -6.47
N THR A 56 0.35 -13.44 -6.15
CA THR A 56 -0.80 -14.18 -6.67
C THR A 56 -2.02 -13.28 -6.78
N THR A 57 -2.86 -13.51 -7.78
CA THR A 57 -4.11 -12.78 -7.99
C THR A 57 -5.26 -13.76 -8.02
N LEU A 58 -6.37 -13.41 -7.35
CA LEU A 58 -7.60 -14.19 -7.39
C LEU A 58 -8.65 -13.39 -8.16
N THR A 59 -9.28 -14.01 -9.15
CA THR A 59 -10.33 -13.37 -9.98
C THR A 59 -11.49 -14.32 -10.16
N THR A 60 -12.66 -13.93 -9.68
CA THR A 60 -13.92 -14.67 -9.88
C THR A 60 -14.50 -14.33 -11.25
N ARG A 61 -15.03 -15.31 -11.97
CA ARG A 61 -15.73 -15.15 -13.25
C ARG A 61 -17.18 -15.61 -13.11
N ALA A 62 -18.10 -14.94 -13.81
CA ALA A 62 -19.52 -15.32 -13.86
C ALA A 62 -19.78 -16.38 -14.93
#